data_AF-A0A966IEA0-F1
#
_entry.id   AF-A0A966IEA0-F1
#
_cell.length_a   1.000
_cell.length_b   1.000
_cell.length_c   1.000
_cell.angle_alpha   90.00
_cell.angle_beta   90.00
_cell.angle_gamma   90.00
#
_symmetry.space_group_name_H-M   'P 1'
#
loop_
_entity.id
_entity.type
_entity.pdbx_description
1 polymer ?
#
loop_
_entity_poly.entity_id
_entity_poly.type
_entity_poly.pdbx_seq_one_letter_code
_entity_poly.pdbx_strand_id
1 'polypeptide(L)'
;MAGIGQVLRAINDNELANIRLVTGDIRLLIEEIKESIHVFEKWLLDNLILFSFNTYAIESIAKTALLIDLSTGEILLDKNSNERTYPSSMTKIMTALMAFEKIKDGTLSMDQEFMVSNKAWQMGGSKMFIEVDKKVKVSDLLL
;
A
#
# COMPACT_ATOMS: atom_id res chain seq x y z
N MET A 1 80.83 33.72 -15.63
CA MET A 1 79.47 33.77 -15.04
C MET A 1 78.49 33.10 -15.99
N ALA A 2 78.23 31.80 -15.84
CA ALA A 2 77.30 31.04 -16.70
C ALA A 2 76.44 30.07 -15.87
N GLY A 3 75.93 30.55 -14.72
CA GLY A 3 75.44 29.68 -13.65
C GLY A 3 73.97 29.83 -13.22
N ILE A 4 73.14 30.67 -13.85
CA ILE A 4 71.76 30.89 -13.38
C ILE A 4 70.73 30.91 -14.52
N GLY A 5 71.12 31.35 -15.73
CA GLY A 5 70.20 31.47 -16.88
C GLY A 5 69.76 30.15 -17.54
N GLN A 6 70.55 29.08 -17.44
CA GLN A 6 70.17 27.77 -18.02
C GLN A 6 69.28 26.93 -17.10
N VAL A 7 69.38 27.11 -15.77
CA VAL A 7 68.53 26.43 -14.78
C VAL A 7 67.11 27.00 -14.79
N LEU A 8 66.94 28.31 -14.98
CA LEU A 8 65.62 28.96 -15.04
C LEU A 8 64.84 28.71 -16.35
N ARG A 9 65.52 28.40 -17.47
CA ARG A 9 64.84 28.00 -18.72
C ARG A 9 64.36 26.54 -18.70
N ALA A 10 65.07 25.64 -18.04
CA ALA A 10 64.67 24.23 -17.93
C ALA A 10 63.47 24.01 -16.99
N ILE A 11 63.27 24.90 -16.00
CA ILE A 11 62.14 24.80 -15.04
C ILE A 11 60.83 25.32 -15.66
N ASN A 12 60.89 26.33 -16.54
CA ASN A 12 59.68 26.91 -17.12
C ASN A 12 59.07 26.06 -18.25
N ASP A 13 59.89 25.45 -19.09
CA ASP A 13 59.38 24.71 -20.26
C ASP A 13 58.84 23.31 -19.88
N ASN A 14 59.36 22.70 -18.81
CA ASN A 14 58.97 21.36 -18.38
C ASN A 14 57.69 21.35 -17.52
N GLU A 15 57.44 22.37 -16.71
CA GLU A 15 56.17 22.51 -15.99
C GLU A 15 55.02 22.96 -16.90
N LEU A 16 55.27 23.84 -17.88
CA LEU A 16 54.25 24.23 -18.86
C LEU A 16 53.87 23.08 -19.81
N ALA A 17 54.82 22.19 -20.12
CA ALA A 17 54.54 20.95 -20.84
C ALA A 17 53.72 19.98 -19.97
N ASN A 18 54.08 19.77 -18.70
CA ASN A 18 53.32 18.92 -17.78
C ASN A 18 51.90 19.46 -17.53
N ILE A 19 51.72 20.77 -17.37
CA ILE A 19 50.38 21.38 -17.22
C ILE A 19 49.58 21.19 -18.51
N ARG A 20 50.15 21.38 -19.71
CA ARG A 20 49.45 21.12 -20.97
C ARG A 20 49.11 19.64 -21.19
N LEU A 21 49.97 18.72 -20.76
CA LEU A 21 49.71 17.28 -20.80
C LEU A 21 48.59 16.90 -19.82
N VAL A 22 48.64 17.37 -18.57
CA VAL A 22 47.60 17.16 -17.54
C VAL A 22 46.26 17.80 -17.94
N THR A 23 46.28 18.99 -18.55
CA THR A 23 45.04 19.66 -19.00
C THR A 23 44.44 18.99 -20.25
N GLY A 24 45.30 18.38 -21.10
CA GLY A 24 44.88 17.53 -22.21
C GLY A 24 44.24 16.23 -21.73
N ASP A 25 44.85 15.58 -20.73
CA ASP A 25 44.35 14.35 -20.11
C ASP A 25 42.99 14.55 -19.42
N ILE A 26 42.78 15.67 -18.73
CA ILE A 26 41.47 15.99 -18.13
C ILE A 26 40.40 16.21 -19.20
N ARG A 27 40.74 16.83 -20.34
CA ARG A 27 39.79 17.01 -21.46
C ARG A 27 39.41 15.69 -22.08
N LEU A 28 40.38 14.79 -22.28
CA LEU A 28 40.14 13.44 -22.79
C LEU A 28 39.26 12.64 -21.83
N LEU A 29 39.53 12.71 -20.52
CA LEU A 29 38.72 12.08 -19.48
C LEU A 29 37.26 12.60 -19.49
N ILE A 30 37.06 13.90 -19.67
CA ILE A 30 35.72 14.51 -19.74
C ILE A 30 34.95 14.02 -20.98
N GLU A 31 35.60 13.91 -22.13
CA GLU A 31 34.96 13.40 -23.35
C GLU A 31 34.60 11.91 -23.22
N GLU A 32 35.45 11.09 -22.61
CA GLU A 32 35.18 9.68 -22.34
C GLU A 32 33.99 9.49 -21.37
N ILE A 33 33.88 10.34 -20.36
CA ILE A 33 32.73 10.37 -19.44
C ILE A 33 31.45 10.79 -20.17
N LYS A 34 31.51 11.79 -21.06
CA LYS A 34 30.34 12.24 -21.84
C LYS A 34 29.83 11.15 -22.78
N GLU A 35 30.73 10.45 -23.47
CA GLU A 35 30.39 9.31 -24.31
C GLU A 35 29.75 8.20 -23.48
N SER A 36 30.31 7.91 -22.31
CA SER A 36 29.74 6.89 -21.40
C SER A 36 28.33 7.27 -20.92
N ILE A 37 28.10 8.55 -20.59
CA ILE A 37 26.77 9.06 -20.23
C ILE A 37 25.81 8.95 -21.43
N HIS A 38 26.26 9.33 -22.63
CA HIS A 38 25.42 9.26 -23.82
C HIS A 38 25.02 7.82 -24.19
N VAL A 39 25.97 6.87 -24.08
CA VAL A 39 25.72 5.44 -24.27
C VAL A 39 24.76 4.92 -23.20
N PHE A 40 24.90 5.35 -21.95
CA PHE A 40 24.00 4.98 -20.87
C PHE A 40 22.59 5.55 -21.07
N GLU A 41 22.45 6.82 -21.45
CA GLU A 41 21.17 7.45 -21.76
C GLU A 41 20.46 6.74 -22.91
N LYS A 42 21.19 6.42 -23.98
CA LYS A 42 20.66 5.67 -25.10
C LYS A 42 20.22 4.26 -24.69
N TRP A 43 21.04 3.55 -23.91
CA TRP A 43 20.69 2.24 -23.37
C TRP A 43 19.44 2.30 -22.47
N LEU A 44 19.31 3.35 -21.66
CA LEU A 44 18.15 3.57 -20.79
C LEU A 44 16.88 3.78 -21.62
N LEU A 45 16.94 4.60 -22.67
CA LEU A 45 15.82 4.88 -23.57
C LEU A 45 15.40 3.64 -24.36
N ASP A 46 16.36 2.85 -24.84
CA ASP A 46 16.12 1.62 -25.59
C ASP A 46 15.48 0.51 -24.73
N ASN A 47 15.76 0.49 -23.42
CA ASN A 47 15.22 -0.52 -22.49
C ASN A 47 14.02 -0.04 -21.65
N LEU A 48 13.62 1.23 -21.77
CA LEU A 48 12.50 1.80 -21.00
C LEU A 48 11.16 1.08 -21.29
N ILE A 49 11.00 0.58 -22.52
CA ILE A 49 9.76 -0.08 -23.00
C ILE A 49 9.64 -1.53 -22.47
N LEU A 50 10.73 -2.12 -21.97
CA LEU A 50 10.76 -3.51 -21.50
C LEU A 50 10.31 -3.67 -20.04
N PHE A 51 10.16 -2.58 -19.28
CA PHE A 51 9.58 -2.60 -17.95
C PHE A 51 8.05 -2.46 -17.99
N SER A 52 7.36 -3.42 -18.62
CA SER A 52 5.95 -3.62 -18.33
C SER A 52 5.83 -4.27 -16.95
N PHE A 53 5.61 -3.46 -15.90
CA PHE A 53 5.10 -3.99 -14.65
C PHE A 53 3.70 -4.56 -14.93
N ASN A 54 3.58 -5.89 -14.94
CA ASN A 54 2.26 -6.51 -14.89
C ASN A 54 1.62 -6.10 -13.56
N THR A 55 0.71 -5.13 -13.62
CA THR A 55 -0.13 -4.81 -12.48
C THR A 55 -1.16 -5.91 -12.33
N TYR A 56 -0.99 -6.77 -11.34
CA TYR A 56 -2.04 -7.70 -10.93
C TYR A 56 -3.14 -6.90 -10.24
N ALA A 57 -4.08 -6.39 -11.02
CA ALA A 57 -5.29 -5.77 -10.46
C ALA A 57 -6.13 -6.87 -9.81
N ILE A 58 -6.55 -6.65 -8.56
CA ILE A 58 -7.47 -7.56 -7.88
C ILE A 58 -8.83 -7.43 -8.56
N GLU A 59 -9.20 -8.41 -9.39
CA GLU A 59 -10.50 -8.43 -10.05
C GLU A 59 -11.51 -9.26 -9.23
N SER A 60 -12.76 -8.78 -9.19
CA SER A 60 -13.87 -9.48 -8.55
C SER A 60 -15.09 -9.48 -9.46
N ILE A 61 -15.78 -10.61 -9.53
CA ILE A 61 -17.06 -10.76 -10.23
C ILE A 61 -18.22 -10.03 -9.53
N ALA A 62 -18.04 -9.62 -8.27
CA ALA A 62 -19.06 -8.95 -7.49
C ALA A 62 -19.42 -7.58 -8.10
N LYS A 63 -20.69 -7.18 -7.98
CA LYS A 63 -21.15 -5.85 -8.45
C LYS A 63 -20.49 -4.71 -7.67
N THR A 64 -20.37 -4.90 -6.35
CA THR A 64 -19.71 -4.00 -5.41
C THR A 64 -18.71 -4.78 -4.55
N ALA A 65 -17.57 -4.20 -4.23
CA ALA A 65 -16.56 -4.78 -3.36
C ALA A 65 -15.69 -3.68 -2.71
N LEU A 66 -15.23 -3.94 -1.49
CA LEU A 66 -14.29 -3.09 -0.78
C LEU A 66 -13.33 -4.00 -0.01
N LEU A 67 -12.03 -3.88 -0.26
CA LEU A 67 -10.97 -4.59 0.46
C LEU A 67 -10.08 -3.57 1.15
N ILE A 68 -9.94 -3.70 2.46
CA ILE A 68 -9.17 -2.79 3.30
C ILE A 68 -8.19 -3.61 4.12
N ASP A 69 -6.94 -3.18 4.18
CA ASP A 69 -5.99 -3.64 5.19
C ASP A 69 -6.33 -2.99 6.53
N LEU A 70 -6.68 -3.80 7.53
CA LEU A 70 -7.10 -3.32 8.85
C LEU A 70 -5.97 -2.67 9.66
N SER A 71 -4.71 -3.00 9.36
CA SER A 71 -3.54 -2.50 10.08
C SER A 71 -3.10 -1.11 9.58
N THR A 72 -3.18 -0.89 8.26
CA THR A 72 -2.75 0.38 7.63
C THR A 72 -3.94 1.28 7.28
N GLY A 73 -5.15 0.72 7.18
CA GLY A 73 -6.33 1.40 6.64
C GLY A 73 -6.30 1.56 5.12
N GLU A 74 -5.33 0.96 4.43
CA GLU A 74 -5.17 1.07 2.99
C GLU A 74 -6.29 0.34 2.24
N ILE A 75 -6.87 1.01 1.24
CA ILE A 75 -7.87 0.40 0.36
C ILE A 75 -7.13 -0.33 -0.76
N LEU A 76 -7.18 -1.66 -0.74
CA LEU A 76 -6.54 -2.52 -1.73
C LEU A 76 -7.43 -2.78 -2.96
N LEU A 77 -8.75 -2.66 -2.78
CA LEU A 77 -9.74 -2.73 -3.86
C LEU A 77 -10.95 -1.86 -3.49
N ASP A 78 -11.32 -0.95 -4.38
CA ASP A 78 -12.60 -0.25 -4.34
C ASP A 78 -13.35 -0.48 -5.65
N LYS A 79 -14.49 -1.17 -5.56
CA LYS A 79 -15.39 -1.39 -6.68
C LYS A 79 -16.79 -0.98 -6.27
N ASN A 80 -17.23 0.20 -6.72
CA ASN A 80 -18.58 0.72 -6.45
C ASN A 80 -18.97 0.66 -4.96
N SER A 81 -18.02 0.84 -4.03
CA SER A 81 -18.26 0.67 -2.60
C SER A 81 -19.33 1.61 -2.04
N ASN A 82 -19.47 2.80 -2.63
CA ASN A 82 -20.45 3.82 -2.26
C ASN A 82 -21.84 3.61 -2.90
N GLU A 83 -22.04 2.60 -3.74
CA GLU A 83 -23.34 2.30 -4.34
C GLU A 83 -24.30 1.72 -3.29
N ARG A 84 -25.48 2.36 -3.14
CA ARG A 84 -26.51 1.88 -2.21
C ARG A 84 -27.04 0.51 -2.65
N THR A 85 -26.84 -0.49 -1.80
CA THR A 85 -27.28 -1.87 -2.02
C THR A 85 -28.03 -2.40 -0.80
N TYR A 86 -28.97 -3.33 -1.01
CA TYR A 86 -29.66 -4.00 0.09
C TYR A 86 -28.70 -4.92 0.85
N PRO A 87 -28.44 -4.69 2.15
CA PRO A 87 -27.43 -5.44 2.92
C PRO A 87 -27.86 -6.87 3.26
N SER A 88 -29.13 -7.24 3.05
CA SER A 88 -29.68 -8.56 3.40
C SER A 88 -29.28 -8.96 4.85
N SER A 89 -28.77 -10.17 5.05
CA SER A 89 -28.30 -10.65 6.36
C SER A 89 -27.16 -9.83 6.98
N MET A 90 -26.40 -9.02 6.22
CA MET A 90 -25.37 -8.13 6.80
C MET A 90 -25.97 -7.08 7.74
N THR A 91 -27.27 -6.80 7.65
CA THR A 91 -27.98 -5.93 8.62
C THR A 91 -27.83 -6.43 10.06
N LYS A 92 -27.64 -7.74 10.26
CA LYS A 92 -27.41 -8.34 11.58
C LYS A 92 -26.15 -7.81 12.26
N ILE A 93 -25.15 -7.33 11.50
CA ILE A 93 -23.95 -6.70 12.05
C ILE A 93 -24.33 -5.46 12.87
N MET A 94 -25.23 -4.61 12.36
CA MET A 94 -25.69 -3.43 13.10
C MET A 94 -26.46 -3.83 14.37
N THR A 95 -27.33 -4.84 14.27
CA THR A 95 -28.06 -5.37 15.44
C THR A 95 -27.11 -5.88 16.52
N ALA A 96 -26.08 -6.65 16.14
CA ALA A 96 -25.07 -7.15 17.06
C ALA A 96 -24.24 -6.01 17.66
N LEU A 97 -23.84 -5.02 16.84
CA LEU A 97 -23.11 -3.84 17.31
C LEU A 97 -23.89 -3.09 18.40
N MET A 98 -25.17 -2.81 18.18
CA MET A 98 -26.02 -2.16 19.18
C MET A 98 -26.16 -2.99 20.47
N ALA A 99 -26.24 -4.32 20.36
CA ALA A 99 -26.27 -5.19 21.53
C ALA A 99 -24.94 -5.14 22.32
N PHE A 100 -23.80 -5.16 21.64
CA PHE A 100 -22.49 -5.02 22.28
C PHE A 100 -22.27 -3.65 22.90
N GLU A 101 -22.77 -2.57 22.29
CA GLU A 101 -22.76 -1.23 22.89
C GLU A 101 -23.54 -1.21 24.21
N LYS A 102 -24.71 -1.85 24.25
CA LYS A 102 -25.52 -1.99 25.47
C LYS A 102 -24.89 -2.87 26.53
N ILE A 103 -24.10 -3.86 26.12
CA ILE A 103 -23.32 -4.67 27.06
C ILE A 103 -22.18 -3.83 27.64
N LYS A 104 -21.52 -3.03 26.81
CA LYS A 104 -20.42 -2.14 27.22
C LYS A 104 -20.89 -1.03 28.15
N ASP A 105 -22.07 -0.45 27.93
CA ASP A 105 -22.64 0.60 28.79
C ASP A 105 -23.34 0.07 30.05
N GLY A 106 -23.46 -1.27 30.18
CA GLY A 106 -24.04 -1.94 31.34
C GLY A 106 -25.57 -2.00 31.35
N THR A 107 -26.25 -1.53 30.29
CA THR A 107 -27.72 -1.63 30.17
C THR A 107 -28.20 -3.02 29.75
N LEU A 108 -27.30 -3.89 29.30
CA LEU A 108 -27.54 -5.28 28.95
C LEU A 108 -26.45 -6.18 29.55
N SER A 109 -26.82 -7.34 30.09
CA SER A 109 -25.85 -8.35 30.57
C SER A 109 -25.82 -9.56 29.65
N MET A 110 -24.66 -10.21 29.51
CA MET A 110 -24.51 -11.47 28.75
C MET A 110 -25.33 -12.62 29.38
N ASP A 111 -25.49 -12.60 30.70
CA ASP A 111 -26.30 -13.58 31.44
C ASP A 111 -27.79 -13.21 31.51
N GLN A 112 -28.18 -12.04 30.98
CA GLN A 112 -29.57 -11.64 30.96
C GLN A 112 -30.36 -12.58 30.05
N GLU A 113 -31.52 -13.02 30.52
CA GLU A 113 -32.40 -13.89 29.77
C GLU A 113 -33.56 -13.12 29.15
N PHE A 114 -33.87 -13.44 27.89
CA PHE A 114 -35.08 -12.99 27.23
C PHE A 114 -36.01 -14.15 26.92
N MET A 115 -37.31 -13.92 27.09
CA MET A 115 -38.34 -14.86 26.67
C MET A 115 -38.56 -14.76 25.17
N VAL A 116 -38.53 -15.90 24.47
CA VAL A 116 -38.79 -15.95 23.03
C VAL A 116 -40.27 -15.71 22.75
N SER A 117 -40.56 -14.56 22.15
CA SER A 117 -41.93 -14.22 21.73
C SER A 117 -42.40 -15.09 20.57
N ASN A 118 -43.72 -15.30 20.47
CA ASN A 118 -44.36 -15.95 19.33
C ASN A 118 -43.97 -15.27 17.99
N LYS A 119 -43.84 -13.94 17.98
CA LYS A 119 -43.39 -13.18 16.81
C LYS A 119 -41.99 -13.61 16.37
N ALA A 120 -41.03 -13.74 17.30
CA ALA A 120 -39.66 -14.14 16.99
C ALA A 120 -39.60 -15.58 16.44
N TRP A 121 -40.38 -16.49 17.03
CA TRP A 121 -40.49 -17.88 16.58
C TRP A 121 -41.04 -18.00 15.14
N GLN A 122 -42.02 -17.16 14.78
CA GLN A 122 -42.64 -17.12 13.46
C GLN A 122 -41.78 -16.46 12.37
N MET A 123 -40.70 -15.72 12.71
CA MET A 123 -39.86 -15.07 11.71
C MET A 123 -39.27 -16.08 10.73
N GLY A 124 -39.29 -15.76 9.44
CA GLY A 124 -38.70 -16.59 8.38
C GLY A 124 -37.19 -16.37 8.22
N GLY A 125 -36.56 -17.15 7.32
CA GLY A 125 -35.11 -17.11 7.07
C GLY A 125 -34.33 -18.10 7.95
N SER A 126 -33.05 -17.79 8.21
CA SER A 126 -32.21 -18.60 9.09
C SER A 126 -32.71 -18.54 10.54
N LYS A 127 -32.78 -19.69 11.22
CA LYS A 127 -33.31 -19.84 12.58
C LYS A 127 -32.32 -20.56 13.49
N MET A 128 -32.38 -20.24 14.77
CA MET A 128 -31.70 -20.98 15.86
C MET A 128 -32.58 -22.09 16.46
N PHE A 129 -33.82 -22.25 15.96
CA PHE A 129 -34.77 -23.28 16.40
C PHE A 129 -35.12 -23.26 17.90
N ILE A 130 -35.10 -22.08 18.51
CA ILE A 130 -35.50 -21.89 19.91
C ILE A 130 -37.03 -21.95 20.03
N GLU A 131 -37.53 -22.69 21.01
CA GLU A 131 -38.96 -22.82 21.30
C GLU A 131 -39.58 -21.52 21.85
N VAL A 132 -40.86 -21.31 21.57
CA VAL A 132 -41.65 -20.19 22.12
C VAL A 132 -41.75 -20.31 23.65
N ASP A 133 -41.80 -19.16 24.34
CA ASP A 133 -41.90 -19.05 25.80
C ASP A 133 -40.70 -19.60 26.58
N LYS A 134 -39.64 -20.08 25.90
CA LYS A 134 -38.36 -20.37 26.54
C LYS A 134 -37.57 -19.11 26.79
N LYS A 135 -36.79 -19.14 27.87
CA LYS A 135 -35.78 -18.14 28.18
C LYS A 135 -34.45 -18.54 27.57
N VAL A 136 -33.78 -17.58 26.96
CA VAL A 136 -32.45 -17.75 26.38
C VAL A 136 -31.57 -16.60 26.79
N LYS A 137 -30.31 -16.88 27.11
CA LYS A 137 -29.33 -15.88 27.51
C LYS A 137 -28.91 -15.02 26.32
N VAL A 138 -28.55 -13.78 26.58
CA VAL A 138 -27.96 -12.87 25.58
C VAL A 138 -26.70 -13.47 24.94
N SER A 139 -25.86 -14.17 25.72
CA SER A 139 -24.68 -14.87 25.20
C SER A 139 -25.04 -15.82 24.06
N ASP A 140 -26.09 -16.62 24.24
CA ASP A 140 -26.50 -17.65 23.28
C ASP A 140 -27.12 -17.04 22.03
N LEU A 141 -27.66 -15.81 22.13
CA LEU A 141 -28.23 -15.08 20.99
C LEU A 141 -27.16 -14.36 20.14
N LEU A 142 -25.97 -14.13 20.68
CA LEU A 142 -24.90 -13.36 20.03
C LEU A 142 -23.70 -14.20 19.58
N LEU A 143 -23.46 -15.37 20.21
CA LEU A 143 -22.31 -16.24 20.01
C LEU A 143 -22.73 -17.62 19.49
#